data_AF-A0A257X9C3-F1
#
_entry.id   AF-A0A257X9C3-F1
#
_cell.length_a   1.000
_cell.length_b   1.000
_cell.length_c   1.000
_cell.angle_alpha   90.00
_cell.angle_beta   90.00
_cell.angle_gamma   90.00
#
_symmetry.space_group_name_H-M   'P 1'
#
loop_
_entity.id
_entity.type
_entity.pdbx_description
1 polymer ?
#
loop_
_entity_poly.entity_id
_entity_poly.type
_entity_poly.pdbx_seq_one_letter_code
_entity_poly.pdbx_strand_id
1 'polypeptide(L)'
;MQKLAFVFPGQGSQSVGMMAAYGDDPVLRSTFDEASAALGEDLWAMVCDGPAERLALTTNTQPLMLTAGVAVYRSWMARTSHRPDMVAGHSLGEYAALVAAGVLTLADAVPLVRLRAQAMQDAVPAGTGAMAAERGAKRTVALPVSAPFHCALMQPAAARLAETLPKVAFARPVITLINNVDVASPDEPDAIRDALVRQAAAPVRWVEVIQRMAELGAVTVAECGPGKVLAGLTKRINRELTGVALADATSLEQLAQQIGAQG
;
A
#
# COMPACT_ATOMS: atom_id res chain seq x y z
N MET A 1 6.57 24.63 7.87
CA MET A 1 5.78 23.45 8.30
C MET A 1 6.68 22.23 8.27
N GLN A 2 6.52 21.31 9.22
CA GLN A 2 7.23 20.03 9.18
C GLN A 2 6.66 19.20 8.03
N LYS A 3 7.53 18.62 7.18
CA LYS A 3 7.06 17.80 6.05
C LYS A 3 6.52 16.46 6.55
N LEU A 4 5.37 16.08 6.01
CA LEU A 4 4.63 14.88 6.34
C LEU A 4 4.71 13.89 5.18
N ALA A 5 5.11 12.65 5.47
CA ALA A 5 5.08 11.55 4.51
C ALA A 5 4.00 10.54 4.90
N PHE A 6 3.26 10.03 3.92
CA PHE A 6 2.35 8.91 4.12
C PHE A 6 2.94 7.62 3.54
N VAL A 7 2.90 6.54 4.31
CA VAL A 7 3.30 5.21 3.86
C VAL A 7 2.13 4.24 3.90
N PHE A 8 1.94 3.47 2.84
CA PHE A 8 0.81 2.55 2.73
C PHE A 8 1.27 1.09 2.95
N PRO A 9 0.64 0.33 3.86
CA PRO A 9 0.99 -1.07 4.11
C PRO A 9 0.62 -1.96 2.92
N GLY A 10 1.37 -3.06 2.79
CA GLY A 10 1.11 -4.11 1.81
C GLY A 10 0.36 -5.31 2.41
N GLN A 11 0.45 -6.45 1.72
CA GLN A 11 -0.07 -7.73 2.21
C GLN A 11 0.62 -8.14 3.53
N GLY A 12 -0.16 -8.69 4.45
CA GLY A 12 0.26 -9.12 5.79
C GLY A 12 -0.34 -8.31 6.94
N SER A 13 -0.86 -7.10 6.66
CA SER A 13 -1.51 -6.23 7.65
C SER A 13 -3.03 -6.41 7.73
N GLN A 14 -3.62 -7.26 6.89
CA GLN A 14 -5.06 -7.46 6.83
C GLN A 14 -5.60 -8.32 7.97
N SER A 15 -6.79 -8.00 8.46
CA SER A 15 -7.56 -8.87 9.37
C SER A 15 -9.06 -8.64 9.20
N VAL A 16 -9.88 -9.63 9.56
CA VAL A 16 -11.33 -9.44 9.66
C VAL A 16 -11.63 -8.34 10.68
N GLY A 17 -12.55 -7.44 10.36
CA GLY A 17 -12.90 -6.29 11.19
C GLY A 17 -11.84 -5.18 11.24
N MET A 18 -10.81 -5.20 10.39
CA MET A 18 -9.71 -4.22 10.44
C MET A 18 -10.12 -2.76 10.27
N MET A 19 -11.34 -2.51 9.79
CA MET A 19 -11.91 -1.16 9.62
C MET A 19 -12.78 -0.70 10.80
N ALA A 20 -13.08 -1.57 11.78
CA ALA A 20 -13.99 -1.23 12.88
C ALA A 20 -13.45 -0.12 13.79
N ALA A 21 -12.13 -0.02 13.95
CA ALA A 21 -11.50 0.98 14.82
C ALA A 21 -11.65 2.43 14.33
N TYR A 22 -12.08 2.62 13.09
CA TYR A 22 -12.35 3.95 12.51
C TYR A 22 -13.79 4.43 12.75
N GLY A 23 -14.63 3.62 13.41
CA GLY A 23 -16.03 3.95 13.71
C GLY A 23 -16.91 4.05 12.47
N ASP A 24 -18.01 4.80 12.59
CA ASP A 24 -19.04 4.95 11.54
C ASP A 24 -18.68 6.03 10.49
N ASP A 25 -17.40 6.13 10.12
CA ASP A 25 -16.95 7.12 9.13
C ASP A 25 -17.55 6.82 7.74
N PRO A 26 -18.45 7.68 7.19
CA PRO A 26 -19.11 7.42 5.92
C PRO A 26 -18.13 7.41 4.73
N VAL A 27 -16.95 8.03 4.88
CA VAL A 27 -15.90 8.04 3.85
C VAL A 27 -15.31 6.64 3.67
N LEU A 28 -15.20 5.87 4.76
CA LEU A 28 -14.76 4.48 4.67
C LEU A 28 -15.78 3.67 3.88
N ARG A 29 -17.06 3.75 4.26
CA ARG A 29 -18.11 2.99 3.59
C ARG A 29 -18.20 3.31 2.10
N SER A 30 -18.28 4.58 1.74
CA SER A 30 -18.35 5.01 0.34
C SER A 30 -17.12 4.62 -0.48
N THR A 31 -15.94 4.59 0.12
CA THR A 31 -14.71 4.13 -0.55
C THR A 31 -14.77 2.63 -0.85
N PHE A 32 -15.30 1.83 0.08
CA PHE A 32 -15.51 0.41 -0.16
C PHE A 32 -16.66 0.13 -1.14
N ASP A 33 -17.71 0.95 -1.16
CA ASP A 33 -18.78 0.83 -2.15
C ASP A 33 -18.25 1.09 -3.58
N GLU A 34 -17.38 2.09 -3.78
CA GLU A 34 -16.69 2.34 -5.06
C GLU A 34 -15.84 1.13 -5.50
N ALA A 35 -15.02 0.60 -4.59
CA ALA A 35 -14.19 -0.57 -4.88
C ALA A 35 -15.02 -1.83 -5.14
N SER A 36 -16.14 -1.99 -4.44
CA SER A 36 -17.08 -3.10 -4.62
C SER A 36 -17.74 -3.04 -5.99
N ALA A 37 -18.17 -1.84 -6.41
CA ALA A 37 -18.73 -1.62 -7.75
C ALA A 37 -17.73 -1.94 -8.86
N ALA A 38 -16.44 -1.60 -8.68
CA ALA A 38 -15.39 -1.89 -9.65
C ALA A 38 -15.10 -3.39 -9.84
N LEU A 39 -15.38 -4.24 -8.85
CA LEU A 39 -15.23 -5.70 -8.96
C LEU A 39 -16.54 -6.48 -9.12
N GLY A 40 -17.69 -5.84 -8.87
CA GLY A 40 -18.96 -6.54 -8.74
C GLY A 40 -19.03 -7.48 -7.53
N GLU A 41 -18.28 -7.19 -6.46
CA GLU A 41 -18.18 -8.01 -5.25
C GLU A 41 -18.24 -7.12 -4.00
N ASP A 42 -18.97 -7.50 -2.96
CA ASP A 42 -19.07 -6.73 -1.72
C ASP A 42 -17.79 -6.86 -0.89
N LEU A 43 -16.88 -5.89 -1.05
CA LEU A 43 -15.62 -5.83 -0.32
C LEU A 43 -15.81 -5.35 1.13
N TRP A 44 -16.89 -4.61 1.42
CA TRP A 44 -17.17 -4.14 2.78
C TRP A 44 -17.57 -5.31 3.67
N ALA A 45 -18.53 -6.12 3.24
CA ALA A 45 -18.91 -7.34 3.95
C ALA A 45 -17.70 -8.27 4.11
N MET A 46 -16.87 -8.42 3.08
CA MET A 46 -15.67 -9.27 3.17
C MET A 46 -14.67 -8.78 4.22
N VAL A 47 -14.42 -7.47 4.33
CA VAL A 47 -13.46 -6.93 5.31
C VAL A 47 -14.02 -6.93 6.73
N CYS A 48 -15.32 -6.71 6.90
CA CYS A 48 -15.97 -6.67 8.20
C CYS A 48 -16.20 -8.07 8.77
N ASP A 49 -16.72 -8.98 7.94
CA ASP A 49 -17.31 -10.24 8.42
C ASP A 49 -16.46 -11.47 8.05
N GLY A 50 -15.57 -11.35 7.06
CA GLY A 50 -14.69 -12.42 6.62
C GLY A 50 -15.39 -13.49 5.76
N PRO A 51 -15.06 -14.79 5.90
CA PRO A 51 -14.15 -15.38 6.89
C PRO A 51 -12.66 -15.08 6.59
N ALA A 52 -11.78 -15.29 7.58
CA ALA A 52 -10.37 -14.92 7.50
C ALA A 52 -9.62 -15.63 6.35
N GLU A 53 -9.99 -16.87 6.04
CA GLU A 53 -9.41 -17.67 4.96
C GLU A 53 -9.69 -17.05 3.59
N ARG A 54 -10.92 -16.55 3.38
CA ARG A 54 -11.29 -15.85 2.14
C ARG A 54 -10.49 -14.56 2.00
N LEU A 55 -10.38 -13.80 3.08
CA LEU A 55 -9.64 -12.53 3.12
C LEU A 55 -8.13 -12.74 2.90
N ALA A 56 -7.58 -13.88 3.32
CA ALA A 56 -6.18 -14.26 3.16
C ALA A 56 -5.80 -14.74 1.75
N LEU A 57 -6.77 -14.99 0.86
CA LEU A 57 -6.48 -15.25 -0.55
C LEU A 57 -5.84 -13.98 -1.14
N THR A 58 -4.63 -14.07 -1.68
CA THR A 58 -3.89 -12.89 -2.18
C THR A 58 -4.68 -12.09 -3.22
N THR A 59 -5.54 -12.75 -4.01
CA THR A 59 -6.47 -12.10 -4.94
C THR A 59 -7.47 -11.19 -4.23
N ASN A 60 -7.96 -11.54 -3.04
CA ASN A 60 -8.81 -10.69 -2.19
C ASN A 60 -7.97 -9.70 -1.36
N THR A 61 -6.84 -10.14 -0.81
CA THR A 61 -6.02 -9.32 0.08
C THR A 61 -5.53 -8.04 -0.59
N GLN A 62 -5.09 -8.10 -1.86
CA GLN A 62 -4.57 -6.90 -2.53
C GLN A 62 -5.64 -5.80 -2.74
N PRO A 63 -6.82 -6.08 -3.32
CA PRO A 63 -7.93 -5.12 -3.38
C PRO A 63 -8.35 -4.60 -2.01
N LEU A 64 -8.44 -5.46 -0.99
CA LEU A 64 -8.85 -5.06 0.35
C LEU A 64 -7.84 -4.10 1.00
N MET A 65 -6.55 -4.40 0.92
CA MET A 65 -5.50 -3.55 1.49
C MET A 65 -5.37 -2.22 0.73
N LEU A 66 -5.50 -2.24 -0.60
CA LEU A 66 -5.57 -1.02 -1.42
C LEU A 66 -6.73 -0.13 -0.96
N THR A 67 -7.94 -0.71 -0.90
CA THR A 67 -9.17 0.01 -0.55
C THR A 67 -9.09 0.55 0.88
N ALA A 68 -8.58 -0.23 1.83
CA ALA A 68 -8.40 0.20 3.21
C ALA A 68 -7.42 1.39 3.33
N GLY A 69 -6.26 1.32 2.69
CA GLY A 69 -5.30 2.44 2.69
C GLY A 69 -5.88 3.71 2.08
N VAL A 70 -6.58 3.59 0.95
CA VAL A 70 -7.25 4.72 0.28
C VAL A 70 -8.40 5.28 1.14
N ALA A 71 -9.15 4.42 1.83
CA ALA A 71 -10.23 4.83 2.73
C ALA A 71 -9.70 5.68 3.89
N VAL A 72 -8.60 5.25 4.53
CA VAL A 72 -7.93 6.02 5.59
C VAL A 72 -7.37 7.34 5.05
N TYR A 73 -6.80 7.35 3.85
CA TYR A 73 -6.33 8.58 3.20
C TYR A 73 -7.47 9.56 2.92
N ARG A 74 -8.59 9.08 2.36
CA ARG A 74 -9.78 9.92 2.12
C ARG A 74 -10.40 10.43 3.42
N SER A 75 -10.43 9.58 4.44
CA SER A 75 -10.84 9.92 5.81
C SER A 75 -9.98 11.05 6.40
N TRP A 76 -8.66 10.99 6.21
CA TRP A 76 -7.74 12.09 6.54
C TRP A 76 -8.06 13.37 5.76
N MET A 77 -8.21 13.29 4.44
CA MET A 77 -8.50 14.43 3.57
C MET A 77 -9.86 15.08 3.84
N ALA A 78 -10.81 14.34 4.42
CA ALA A 78 -12.10 14.88 4.86
C ALA A 78 -12.02 15.66 6.18
N ARG A 79 -10.99 15.41 7.00
CA ARG A 79 -10.77 16.06 8.29
C ARG A 79 -9.80 17.23 8.23
N THR A 80 -8.94 17.26 7.22
CA THR A 80 -7.86 18.24 7.12
C THR A 80 -7.68 18.75 5.69
N SER A 81 -7.22 19.99 5.56
CA SER A 81 -6.76 20.55 4.29
C SER A 81 -5.31 20.17 3.95
N HIS A 82 -4.60 19.50 4.86
CA HIS A 82 -3.17 19.23 4.75
C HIS A 82 -2.92 17.92 4.01
N ARG A 83 -2.37 18.02 2.80
CA ARG A 83 -1.90 16.87 2.02
C ARG A 83 -0.51 16.45 2.50
N PRO A 84 -0.15 15.15 2.46
CA PRO A 84 1.23 14.75 2.66
C PRO A 84 2.12 15.31 1.54
N ASP A 85 3.34 15.68 1.87
CA ASP A 85 4.34 16.18 0.92
C ASP A 85 4.88 15.06 0.00
N MET A 86 4.85 13.83 0.51
CA MET A 86 5.31 12.65 -0.21
C MET A 86 4.57 11.39 0.23
N VAL A 87 4.50 10.41 -0.68
CA VAL A 87 3.89 9.11 -0.45
C VAL A 87 4.80 8.00 -0.93
N ALA A 88 4.73 6.85 -0.27
CA ALA A 88 5.22 5.58 -0.79
C ALA A 88 4.35 4.45 -0.24
N GLY A 89 4.48 3.25 -0.76
CA GLY A 89 3.87 2.10 -0.09
C GLY A 89 4.65 0.84 -0.35
N HIS A 90 4.52 -0.12 0.57
CA HIS A 90 5.33 -1.33 0.54
C HIS A 90 4.68 -2.38 -0.36
N SER A 91 5.33 -2.72 -1.48
CA SER A 91 4.80 -3.66 -2.49
C SER A 91 3.42 -3.24 -3.00
N LEU A 92 2.36 -3.94 -2.60
CA LEU A 92 0.97 -3.58 -2.91
C LEU A 92 0.66 -2.14 -2.48
N GLY A 93 1.20 -1.67 -1.35
CA GLY A 93 0.96 -0.32 -0.87
C GLY A 93 1.34 0.76 -1.88
N GLU A 94 2.25 0.50 -2.83
CA GLU A 94 2.61 1.45 -3.89
C GLU A 94 1.40 1.82 -4.76
N TYR A 95 0.45 0.90 -4.96
CA TYR A 95 -0.79 1.16 -5.67
C TYR A 95 -1.73 2.08 -4.88
N ALA A 96 -1.77 1.96 -3.55
CA ALA A 96 -2.51 2.90 -2.71
C ALA A 96 -1.87 4.29 -2.72
N ALA A 97 -0.53 4.36 -2.71
CA ALA A 97 0.22 5.61 -2.87
C ALA A 97 -0.07 6.27 -4.23
N LEU A 98 -0.15 5.49 -5.32
CA LEU A 98 -0.51 5.97 -6.66
C LEU A 98 -1.92 6.58 -6.69
N VAL A 99 -2.89 5.95 -6.02
CA VAL A 99 -4.25 6.50 -5.90
C VAL A 99 -4.23 7.79 -5.06
N ALA A 100 -3.52 7.80 -3.93
CA ALA A 100 -3.42 8.98 -3.07
C ALA A 100 -2.75 10.17 -3.79
N ALA A 101 -1.74 9.89 -4.62
CA ALA A 101 -1.04 10.87 -5.46
C ALA A 101 -1.83 11.25 -6.73
N GLY A 102 -3.03 10.72 -6.94
CA GLY A 102 -3.89 11.05 -8.09
C GLY A 102 -3.43 10.46 -9.42
N VAL A 103 -2.48 9.52 -9.42
CA VAL A 103 -2.00 8.85 -10.64
C VAL A 103 -3.03 7.86 -11.17
N LEU A 104 -3.70 7.14 -10.27
CA LEU A 104 -4.76 6.18 -10.57
C LEU A 104 -6.06 6.58 -9.86
N THR A 105 -7.20 6.27 -10.47
CA THR A 105 -8.46 6.24 -9.73
C THR A 105 -8.54 4.95 -8.90
N LEU A 106 -9.34 4.94 -7.82
CA LEU A 106 -9.55 3.70 -7.06
C LEU A 106 -10.29 2.67 -7.92
N ALA A 107 -11.29 3.10 -8.68
CA ALA A 107 -12.04 2.25 -9.62
C ALA A 107 -11.14 1.53 -10.64
N ASP A 108 -10.06 2.17 -11.13
CA ASP A 108 -9.10 1.53 -12.02
C ASP A 108 -8.06 0.67 -11.28
N ALA A 109 -7.63 1.12 -10.10
CA ALA A 109 -6.58 0.46 -9.32
C ALA A 109 -7.04 -0.88 -8.75
N VAL A 110 -8.31 -1.00 -8.31
CA VAL A 110 -8.87 -2.20 -7.70
C VAL A 110 -8.83 -3.43 -8.62
N PRO A 111 -9.36 -3.39 -9.87
CA PRO A 111 -9.24 -4.52 -10.80
C PRO A 111 -7.79 -4.76 -11.23
N LEU A 112 -6.95 -3.71 -11.31
CA LEU A 112 -5.54 -3.85 -11.62
C LEU A 112 -4.79 -4.65 -10.53
N VAL A 113 -5.00 -4.36 -9.25
CA VAL A 113 -4.34 -5.12 -8.17
C VAL A 113 -4.92 -6.53 -8.00
N ARG A 114 -6.20 -6.75 -8.36
CA ARG A 114 -6.77 -8.10 -8.50
C ARG A 114 -6.04 -8.91 -9.56
N LEU A 115 -5.81 -8.31 -10.73
CA LEU A 115 -5.04 -8.93 -11.81
C LEU A 115 -3.58 -9.17 -11.40
N ARG A 116 -2.93 -8.20 -10.76
CA ARG A 116 -1.58 -8.35 -10.21
C ARG A 116 -1.50 -9.56 -9.27
N ALA A 117 -2.44 -9.66 -8.33
CA ALA A 117 -2.48 -10.76 -7.39
C ALA A 117 -2.63 -12.12 -8.09
N GLN A 118 -3.51 -12.22 -9.09
CA GLN A 118 -3.67 -13.43 -9.88
C GLN A 118 -2.39 -13.77 -10.66
N ALA A 119 -1.81 -12.78 -11.34
CA ALA A 119 -0.58 -12.96 -12.11
C ALA A 119 0.60 -13.44 -11.25
N MET A 120 0.73 -12.92 -10.03
CA MET A 120 1.77 -13.34 -9.08
C MET A 120 1.54 -14.75 -8.53
N GLN A 121 0.27 -15.15 -8.32
CA GLN A 121 -0.05 -16.53 -7.93
C GLN A 121 0.22 -17.52 -9.06
N ASP A 122 -0.12 -17.16 -10.29
CA ASP A 122 0.04 -18.03 -11.47
C ASP A 122 1.49 -18.17 -11.93
N ALA A 123 2.37 -17.26 -11.52
CA ALA A 123 3.76 -17.22 -11.97
C ALA A 123 4.61 -18.41 -11.49
N VAL A 124 4.21 -19.06 -10.39
CA VAL A 124 4.85 -20.28 -9.90
C VAL A 124 3.80 -21.34 -9.58
N PRO A 125 4.05 -22.63 -9.86
CA PRO A 125 3.16 -23.68 -9.41
C PRO A 125 3.02 -23.67 -7.89
N ALA A 126 1.81 -23.91 -7.38
CA ALA A 126 1.56 -23.99 -5.94
C ALA A 126 2.56 -24.92 -5.23
N GLY A 127 3.19 -24.44 -4.16
CA GLY A 127 4.23 -25.15 -3.42
C GLY A 127 5.66 -25.00 -3.98
N THR A 128 5.85 -24.26 -5.07
CA THR A 128 7.17 -23.96 -5.65
C THR A 128 7.71 -22.63 -5.12
N GLY A 129 8.72 -22.70 -4.26
CA GLY A 129 9.39 -21.53 -3.67
C GLY A 129 8.74 -21.05 -2.37
N ALA A 130 9.57 -20.70 -1.39
CA ALA A 130 9.16 -20.14 -0.12
C ALA A 130 10.00 -18.91 0.18
N MET A 131 9.44 -17.95 0.92
CA MET A 131 10.24 -16.84 1.46
C MET A 131 10.89 -17.28 2.77
N ALA A 132 12.22 -17.30 2.79
CA ALA A 132 13.02 -17.63 3.98
C ALA A 132 14.05 -16.53 4.26
N ALA A 133 14.34 -16.29 5.54
CA ALA A 133 15.44 -15.43 5.96
C ALA A 133 16.79 -16.18 5.87
N GLU A 134 17.87 -15.47 5.52
CA GLU A 134 19.19 -16.00 5.11
C GLU A 134 20.01 -16.74 6.18
N ARG A 135 21.09 -17.41 5.73
CA ARG A 135 22.07 -18.13 6.56
C ARG A 135 22.82 -17.18 7.50
N GLY A 136 22.82 -17.52 8.79
CA GLY A 136 23.38 -16.68 9.88
C GLY A 136 22.33 -15.88 10.66
N ALA A 137 21.05 -15.97 10.26
CA ALA A 137 19.95 -15.30 10.94
C ALA A 137 19.76 -15.82 12.38
N LYS A 138 19.62 -14.87 13.33
CA LYS A 138 19.26 -15.18 14.74
C LYS A 138 17.92 -15.91 14.86
N ARG A 139 17.03 -15.74 13.88
CA ARG A 139 15.75 -16.41 13.78
C ARG A 139 15.29 -16.40 12.33
N THR A 140 14.92 -17.56 11.80
CA THR A 140 14.24 -17.70 10.52
C THR A 140 12.78 -18.08 10.79
N VAL A 141 11.83 -17.35 10.22
CA VAL A 141 10.40 -17.69 10.29
C VAL A 141 9.91 -17.81 8.86
N ALA A 142 9.32 -18.97 8.53
CA ALA A 142 8.63 -19.14 7.26
C ALA A 142 7.43 -18.20 7.25
N LEU A 143 7.34 -17.34 6.22
CA LEU A 143 6.19 -16.47 6.06
C LEU A 143 5.02 -17.28 5.46
N PRO A 144 3.79 -17.11 5.96
CA PRO A 144 2.61 -17.79 5.43
C PRO A 144 2.18 -17.13 4.11
N VAL A 145 3.04 -17.23 3.09
CA VAL A 145 2.80 -16.76 1.73
C VAL A 145 2.88 -17.93 0.76
N SER A 146 2.03 -17.92 -0.26
CA SER A 146 1.89 -19.04 -1.21
C SER A 146 2.90 -19.02 -2.36
N ALA A 147 3.69 -17.95 -2.52
CA ALA A 147 4.63 -17.77 -3.62
C ALA A 147 5.84 -16.89 -3.23
N PRO A 148 6.99 -17.04 -3.93
CA PRO A 148 8.22 -16.28 -3.69
C PRO A 148 8.16 -14.92 -4.40
N PHE A 149 7.36 -14.00 -3.88
CA PHE A 149 7.17 -12.67 -4.46
C PHE A 149 8.48 -11.85 -4.51
N HIS A 150 8.56 -10.89 -5.43
CA HIS A 150 9.69 -9.94 -5.57
C HIS A 150 11.04 -10.56 -5.91
N CYS A 151 11.03 -11.70 -6.61
CA CYS A 151 12.25 -12.30 -7.16
C CYS A 151 12.09 -12.64 -8.64
N ALA A 152 13.17 -13.11 -9.28
CA ALA A 152 13.20 -13.44 -10.70
C ALA A 152 12.15 -14.47 -11.14
N LEU A 153 11.58 -15.27 -10.22
CA LEU A 153 10.49 -16.20 -10.54
C LEU A 153 9.18 -15.49 -10.89
N MET A 154 9.04 -14.20 -10.57
CA MET A 154 7.84 -13.41 -10.86
C MET A 154 7.86 -12.73 -12.24
N GLN A 155 8.86 -13.01 -13.10
CA GLN A 155 8.91 -12.45 -14.46
C GLN A 155 7.63 -12.72 -15.29
N PRO A 156 6.97 -13.90 -15.20
CA PRO A 156 5.68 -14.09 -15.86
C PRO A 156 4.59 -13.13 -15.36
N ALA A 157 4.58 -12.80 -14.07
CA ALA A 157 3.65 -11.83 -13.50
C ALA A 157 3.95 -10.41 -14.01
N ALA A 158 5.23 -10.04 -14.10
CA ALA A 158 5.67 -8.76 -14.65
C ALA A 158 5.24 -8.60 -16.13
N ALA A 159 5.38 -9.65 -16.94
CA ALA A 159 4.93 -9.63 -18.34
C ALA A 159 3.41 -9.37 -18.47
N ARG A 160 2.58 -10.03 -17.64
CA ARG A 160 1.13 -9.80 -17.62
C ARG A 160 0.77 -8.37 -17.22
N LEU A 161 1.52 -7.78 -16.29
CA LEU A 161 1.36 -6.37 -15.94
C LEU A 161 1.74 -5.45 -17.11
N ALA A 162 2.84 -5.74 -17.81
CA ALA A 162 3.30 -4.96 -18.96
C ALA A 162 2.26 -4.93 -20.10
N GLU A 163 1.49 -5.99 -20.29
CA GLU A 163 0.38 -6.04 -21.25
C GLU A 163 -0.87 -5.27 -20.81
N THR A 164 -1.05 -5.10 -19.49
CA THR A 164 -2.28 -4.55 -18.91
C THR A 164 -2.15 -3.05 -18.63
N LEU A 165 -1.04 -2.61 -18.06
CA LEU A 165 -0.80 -1.23 -17.62
C LEU A 165 -1.00 -0.16 -18.71
N PRO A 166 -0.66 -0.40 -20.00
CA PRO A 166 -0.94 0.57 -21.06
C PRO A 166 -2.42 0.82 -21.30
N LYS A 167 -3.30 -0.10 -20.87
CA LYS A 167 -4.76 0.00 -21.03
C LYS A 167 -5.43 0.79 -19.90
N VAL A 168 -4.67 1.13 -18.86
CA VAL A 168 -5.14 1.88 -17.70
C VAL A 168 -4.68 3.33 -17.82
N ALA A 169 -5.58 4.26 -17.52
CA ALA A 169 -5.26 5.69 -17.52
C ALA A 169 -4.34 6.02 -16.34
N PHE A 170 -3.24 6.72 -16.61
CA PHE A 170 -2.30 7.20 -15.59
C PHE A 170 -2.17 8.72 -15.74
N ALA A 171 -2.40 9.45 -14.66
CA ALA A 171 -2.12 10.89 -14.60
C ALA A 171 -0.73 11.16 -14.00
N ARG A 172 -0.27 12.40 -14.10
CA ARG A 172 0.93 12.83 -13.38
C ARG A 172 0.63 12.92 -11.88
N PRO A 173 1.56 12.53 -11.00
CA PRO A 173 1.35 12.60 -9.56
C PRO A 173 1.23 14.05 -9.09
N VAL A 174 0.24 14.33 -8.24
CA VAL A 174 0.08 15.63 -7.57
C VAL A 174 0.75 15.66 -6.18
N ILE A 175 1.32 14.53 -5.76
CA ILE A 175 2.11 14.36 -4.52
C ILE A 175 3.37 13.58 -4.90
N THR A 176 4.53 13.93 -4.33
CA THR A 176 5.78 13.21 -4.60
C THR A 176 5.64 11.73 -4.26
N LEU A 177 5.68 10.86 -5.25
CA LEU A 177 5.61 9.41 -5.06
C LEU A 177 7.00 8.80 -5.12
N ILE A 178 7.39 7.97 -4.14
CA ILE A 178 8.68 7.27 -4.16
C ILE A 178 8.43 5.78 -4.44
N ASN A 179 8.96 5.29 -5.57
CA ASN A 179 8.77 3.91 -6.00
C ASN A 179 9.69 2.94 -5.23
N ASN A 180 9.29 1.67 -5.16
CA ASN A 180 10.06 0.65 -4.42
C ASN A 180 11.30 0.15 -5.16
N VAL A 181 11.26 0.10 -6.49
CA VAL A 181 12.26 -0.59 -7.30
C VAL A 181 13.52 0.27 -7.51
N ASP A 182 13.35 1.58 -7.73
CA ASP A 182 14.46 2.49 -8.01
C ASP A 182 14.76 3.44 -6.86
N VAL A 183 13.84 3.59 -5.90
CA VAL A 183 13.87 4.64 -4.87
C VAL A 183 13.83 6.02 -5.54
N ALA A 184 13.12 6.11 -6.66
CA ALA A 184 12.98 7.31 -7.48
C ALA A 184 11.57 7.89 -7.38
N SER A 185 11.42 9.13 -7.83
CA SER A 185 10.13 9.82 -7.92
C SER A 185 9.78 10.19 -9.35
N PRO A 186 9.42 9.19 -10.18
CA PRO A 186 9.03 9.45 -11.57
C PRO A 186 7.72 10.25 -11.62
N ASP A 187 7.66 11.22 -12.52
CA ASP A 187 6.49 12.06 -12.79
C ASP A 187 5.76 11.66 -14.08
N GLU A 188 6.49 11.11 -15.05
CA GLU A 188 5.93 10.63 -16.32
C GLU A 188 5.15 9.31 -16.16
N PRO A 189 3.89 9.23 -16.64
CA PRO A 189 3.07 8.02 -16.59
C PRO A 189 3.77 6.75 -17.09
N ASP A 190 4.54 6.83 -18.16
CA ASP A 190 5.23 5.66 -18.73
C ASP A 190 6.38 5.17 -17.84
N ALA A 191 7.09 6.08 -17.18
CA ALA A 191 8.12 5.72 -16.21
C ALA A 191 7.50 5.07 -14.96
N ILE A 192 6.32 5.53 -14.54
CA ILE A 192 5.58 4.92 -13.43
C ILE A 192 5.12 3.50 -13.80
N ARG A 193 4.57 3.30 -15.01
CA ARG A 193 4.16 1.96 -15.48
C ARG A 193 5.36 1.01 -15.53
N ASP A 194 6.48 1.45 -16.10
CA ASP A 194 7.72 0.66 -16.15
C ASP A 194 8.21 0.26 -14.75
N ALA A 195 8.20 1.19 -13.80
CA ALA A 195 8.53 0.91 -12.41
C ALA A 195 7.63 -0.18 -11.80
N LEU A 196 6.31 -0.13 -12.03
CA LEU A 196 5.37 -1.13 -11.53
C LEU A 196 5.58 -2.52 -12.14
N VAL A 197 5.93 -2.60 -13.44
CA VAL A 197 6.29 -3.87 -14.09
C VAL A 197 7.51 -4.47 -13.41
N ARG A 198 8.59 -3.69 -13.27
CA ARG A 198 9.83 -4.17 -12.64
C ARG A 198 9.64 -4.52 -11.17
N GLN A 199 8.82 -3.76 -10.43
CA GLN A 199 8.50 -3.99 -9.02
C GLN A 199 7.98 -5.41 -8.75
N ALA A 200 7.21 -5.99 -9.67
CA ALA A 200 6.64 -7.33 -9.49
C ALA A 200 7.70 -8.44 -9.37
N ALA A 201 8.85 -8.26 -10.01
CA ALA A 201 9.94 -9.25 -10.10
C ALA A 201 11.28 -8.76 -9.53
N ALA A 202 11.29 -7.63 -8.82
CA ALA A 202 12.46 -7.04 -8.21
C ALA A 202 12.26 -6.81 -6.70
N PRO A 203 13.36 -6.71 -5.91
CA PRO A 203 13.29 -6.45 -4.48
C PRO A 203 12.58 -5.13 -4.14
N VAL A 204 11.88 -5.13 -3.01
CA VAL A 204 11.31 -3.90 -2.41
C VAL A 204 12.38 -3.24 -1.54
N ARG A 205 12.91 -2.10 -1.98
CA ARG A 205 14.01 -1.37 -1.30
C ARG A 205 13.50 -0.47 -0.18
N TRP A 206 12.74 -1.03 0.76
CA TRP A 206 11.99 -0.24 1.76
C TRP A 206 12.86 0.61 2.70
N VAL A 207 14.03 0.10 3.10
CA VAL A 207 14.98 0.84 3.95
C VAL A 207 15.40 2.14 3.25
N GLU A 208 15.75 2.03 1.97
CA GLU A 208 16.19 3.15 1.14
C GLU A 208 15.04 4.12 0.85
N VAL A 209 13.80 3.62 0.67
CA VAL A 209 12.60 4.47 0.53
C VAL A 209 12.41 5.36 1.77
N ILE A 210 12.50 4.80 2.98
CA ILE A 210 12.36 5.57 4.23
C ILE A 210 13.52 6.57 4.40
N GLN A 211 14.74 6.17 4.05
CA GLN A 211 15.89 7.09 4.06
C GLN A 211 15.69 8.24 3.07
N ARG A 212 15.18 7.94 1.87
CA ARG A 212 14.87 8.94 0.85
C ARG A 212 13.82 9.94 1.31
N MET A 213 12.80 9.50 2.05
CA MET A 213 11.83 10.42 2.66
C MET A 213 12.50 11.39 3.64
N ALA A 214 13.42 10.90 4.48
CA ALA A 214 14.19 11.74 5.40
C ALA A 214 15.08 12.75 4.65
N GLU A 215 15.77 12.31 3.60
CA GLU A 215 16.58 13.19 2.73
C GLU A 215 15.75 14.30 2.08
N LEU A 216 14.51 14.00 1.70
CA LEU A 216 13.56 14.97 1.17
C LEU A 216 12.93 15.87 2.25
N GLY A 217 13.32 15.67 3.51
CA GLY A 217 12.99 16.51 4.65
C GLY A 217 11.76 16.07 5.44
N ALA A 218 11.24 14.85 5.23
CA ALA A 218 10.17 14.32 6.06
C ALA A 218 10.61 14.25 7.52
N VAL A 219 9.74 14.70 8.43
CA VAL A 219 9.95 14.61 9.89
C VAL A 219 9.02 13.55 10.49
N THR A 220 7.79 13.50 9.98
CA THR A 220 6.77 12.54 10.38
C THR A 220 6.43 11.63 9.21
N VAL A 221 6.43 10.32 9.45
CA VAL A 221 6.01 9.28 8.51
C VAL A 221 4.81 8.54 9.10
N ALA A 222 3.64 8.75 8.51
CA ALA A 222 2.39 8.17 8.97
C ALA A 222 2.01 6.95 8.12
N GLU A 223 1.83 5.79 8.76
CA GLU A 223 1.28 4.58 8.14
C GLU A 223 -0.23 4.76 7.94
N CYS A 224 -0.65 4.84 6.68
CA CYS A 224 -2.02 5.10 6.26
C CYS A 224 -2.68 3.78 5.85
N GLY A 225 -3.43 3.19 6.77
CA GLY A 225 -4.08 1.90 6.61
C GLY A 225 -4.06 1.07 7.90
N PRO A 226 -4.68 -0.11 7.88
CA PRO A 226 -4.77 -0.97 9.06
C PRO A 226 -3.39 -1.50 9.46
N GLY A 227 -3.18 -1.63 10.77
CA GLY A 227 -1.94 -2.14 11.35
C GLY A 227 -0.99 -1.04 11.83
N LYS A 228 0.25 -1.44 12.14
CA LYS A 228 1.31 -0.56 12.67
C LYS A 228 2.72 -1.05 12.29
N VAL A 229 2.80 -1.80 11.19
CA VAL A 229 4.02 -2.49 10.77
C VAL A 229 5.02 -1.48 10.26
N LEU A 230 4.61 -0.64 9.30
CA LEU A 230 5.49 0.35 8.68
C LEU A 230 5.88 1.45 9.67
N ALA A 231 4.98 1.90 10.55
CA ALA A 231 5.28 2.85 11.61
C ALA A 231 6.40 2.32 12.53
N GLY A 232 6.33 1.04 12.90
CA GLY A 232 7.38 0.37 13.67
C GLY A 232 8.71 0.23 12.91
N LEU A 233 8.66 -0.03 11.60
CA LEU A 233 9.85 -0.11 10.74
C LEU A 233 10.52 1.26 10.55
N THR A 234 9.75 2.33 10.36
CA THR A 234 10.28 3.70 10.23
C THR A 234 11.26 4.03 11.35
N LYS A 235 10.84 3.84 12.61
CA LYS A 235 11.68 4.11 13.79
C LYS A 235 12.93 3.24 13.89
N ARG A 236 12.88 2.02 13.33
CA ARG A 236 14.04 1.11 13.28
C ARG A 236 15.03 1.50 12.19
N ILE A 237 14.54 2.00 11.06
CA ILE A 237 15.35 2.41 9.90
C ILE A 237 16.04 3.75 10.19
N ASN A 238 15.28 4.74 10.66
CA ASN A 238 15.81 6.06 11.01
C ASN A 238 15.18 6.52 12.32
N ARG A 239 16.02 6.70 13.35
CA ARG A 239 15.59 7.09 14.70
C ARG A 239 15.19 8.57 14.83
N GLU A 240 15.56 9.40 13.86
CA GLU A 240 15.22 10.82 13.81
C GLU A 240 13.81 11.04 13.26
N LEU A 241 13.28 10.08 12.51
CA LEU A 241 11.90 10.11 12.01
C LEU A 241 10.90 9.75 13.10
N THR A 242 9.77 10.45 13.11
CA THR A 242 8.60 10.08 13.90
C THR A 242 7.71 9.15 13.09
N GLY A 243 7.62 7.87 13.49
CA GLY A 243 6.68 6.91 12.92
C GLY A 243 5.33 6.94 13.65
N VAL A 244 4.24 7.18 12.91
CA VAL A 244 2.86 7.21 13.44
C VAL A 244 2.03 6.18 12.68
N ALA A 245 1.12 5.47 13.36
CA ALA A 245 0.15 4.59 12.71
C ALA A 245 -1.23 5.26 12.75
N LEU A 246 -1.84 5.48 11.59
CA LEU A 246 -3.21 5.98 11.45
C LEU A 246 -4.19 4.80 11.50
N ALA A 247 -4.16 4.05 12.61
CA ALA A 247 -4.81 2.74 12.74
C ALA A 247 -6.29 2.82 13.18
N ASP A 248 -6.75 4.01 13.60
CA ASP A 248 -8.09 4.25 14.13
C ASP A 248 -8.49 5.73 14.02
N ALA A 249 -9.76 6.06 14.33
CA ALA A 249 -10.26 7.44 14.25
C ALA A 249 -9.50 8.40 15.17
N THR A 250 -9.13 7.94 16.37
CA THR A 250 -8.40 8.74 17.37
C THR A 250 -7.03 9.15 16.86
N SER A 251 -6.29 8.24 16.23
CA SER A 251 -4.95 8.47 15.70
C SER A 251 -4.94 9.47 14.54
N LEU A 252 -6.00 9.49 13.71
CA LEU A 252 -6.20 10.52 12.68
C LEU A 252 -6.36 11.91 13.30
N GLU A 253 -7.20 12.04 14.32
CA GLU A 253 -7.44 13.30 15.02
C GLU A 253 -6.18 13.80 15.75
N GLN A 254 -5.45 12.90 16.42
CA GLN A 254 -4.21 13.22 17.12
C GLN A 254 -3.13 13.74 16.17
N LEU A 255 -2.93 13.10 15.03
CA LEU A 255 -1.95 13.58 14.06
C LEU A 255 -2.37 14.94 13.48
N ALA A 256 -3.67 15.12 13.16
CA ALA A 256 -4.18 16.39 12.65
C ALA A 256 -3.96 17.55 13.65
N GLN A 257 -4.19 17.29 14.95
CA GLN A 257 -3.90 18.24 16.02
C GLN A 257 -2.39 18.54 16.11
N GLN A 258 -1.55 17.51 16.09
CA GLN A 258 -0.09 17.65 16.22
C GLN A 258 0.51 18.54 15.15
N ILE A 259 0.04 18.45 13.90
CA ILE A 259 0.59 19.22 12.78
C ILE A 259 -0.12 20.57 12.57
N GLY A 260 -1.08 20.93 13.43
CA GLY A 260 -1.84 22.18 13.32
C GLY A 260 -2.79 22.23 12.12
N ALA A 261 -3.31 21.08 11.70
CA ALA A 261 -4.10 20.92 10.47
C ALA A 261 -5.62 20.87 10.67
N GLN A 262 -6.13 21.29 11.84
CA GLN A 262 -7.57 21.40 12.04
C GLN A 262 -8.13 22.53 11.17
N GLY A 263 -9.15 22.19 10.37
CA GLY A 263 -9.99 23.14 9.64
C GLY A 263 -11.10 23.70 10.50
#